data_AF-A0A6I7N8J0-F1
#
_entry.id   AF-A0A6I7N8J0-F1
#
_cell.length_a   1.000
_cell.length_b   1.000
_cell.length_c   1.000
_cell.angle_alpha   90.00
_cell.angle_beta   90.00
_cell.angle_gamma   90.00
#
_symmetry.space_group_name_H-M   'P 1'
#
loop_
_entity.id
_entity.type
_entity.pdbx_description
1 polymer ?
#
loop_
_entity_poly.entity_id
_entity_poly.type
_entity_poly.pdbx_seq_one_letter_code
_entity_poly.pdbx_strand_id
1 'polypeptide(L)'
;MTEATLQPSCPLCQHATRWCCRDRRRPYYHCAQCGMVHVPAAWHLSANNERAQYDLHDNQVDDPAYRQFLSRLAKPLLERLPS
;
A
#
# COMPACT_ATOMS: atom_id res chain seq x y z
N MET A 1 -7.02 32.11 -9.93
CA MET A 1 -6.13 30.96 -9.70
C MET A 1 -6.79 30.06 -8.67
N THR A 2 -7.54 29.06 -9.12
CA THR A 2 -8.10 28.01 -8.26
C THR A 2 -7.57 26.70 -8.84
N GLU A 3 -6.48 26.18 -8.26
CA GLU A 3 -6.05 24.80 -8.50
C GLU A 3 -7.18 23.90 -8.00
N ALA A 4 -8.02 23.44 -8.92
CA ALA A 4 -8.98 22.39 -8.64
C ALA A 4 -8.17 21.13 -8.31
N THR A 5 -8.07 20.79 -7.03
CA THR A 5 -7.43 19.55 -6.58
C THR A 5 -8.24 18.39 -7.13
N LEU A 6 -7.83 17.82 -8.27
CA LEU A 6 -8.48 16.64 -8.83
C LEU A 6 -8.39 15.51 -7.80
N GLN A 7 -9.55 15.02 -7.37
CA GLN A 7 -9.66 13.88 -6.49
C GLN A 7 -9.13 12.65 -7.24
N PRO A 8 -8.09 11.95 -6.74
CA PRO A 8 -7.44 10.89 -7.50
C PRO A 8 -8.37 9.67 -7.65
N SER A 9 -8.35 9.05 -8.82
CA SER A 9 -8.98 7.75 -9.02
C SER A 9 -8.16 6.64 -8.37
N CYS A 10 -8.85 5.59 -7.94
CA CYS A 10 -8.23 4.40 -7.36
C CYS A 10 -7.40 3.69 -8.43
N PRO A 11 -6.11 3.40 -8.20
CA PRO A 11 -5.28 2.72 -9.18
C PRO A 11 -5.70 1.26 -9.43
N LEU A 12 -6.47 0.66 -8.52
CA LEU A 12 -6.93 -0.72 -8.63
C LEU A 12 -8.25 -0.83 -9.40
N CYS A 13 -9.29 -0.11 -8.99
CA CYS A 13 -10.65 -0.25 -9.54
C CYS A 13 -11.17 1.02 -10.26
N GLN A 14 -10.33 2.05 -10.40
CA GLN A 14 -10.60 3.30 -11.13
C GLN A 14 -11.74 4.17 -10.58
N HIS A 15 -12.38 3.78 -9.47
CA HIS A 15 -13.39 4.59 -8.79
C HIS A 15 -12.78 5.78 -8.04
N ALA A 16 -13.60 6.81 -7.79
CA ALA A 16 -13.19 7.97 -7.00
C ALA A 16 -12.73 7.57 -5.59
N THR A 17 -11.73 8.28 -5.07
CA THR A 17 -11.19 8.04 -3.72
C THR A 17 -11.24 9.27 -2.86
N ARG A 18 -11.55 9.13 -1.58
CA ARG A 18 -11.62 10.27 -0.64
C ARG A 18 -10.30 10.45 0.08
N TRP A 19 -9.97 11.66 0.48
CA TRP A 19 -8.85 11.89 1.39
C TRP A 19 -9.01 11.04 2.66
N CYS A 20 -7.92 10.46 3.14
CA CYS A 20 -7.91 9.58 4.32
C CYS A 20 -7.06 10.16 5.45
N CYS A 21 -5.78 10.42 5.17
CA CYS A 21 -4.83 10.99 6.13
C CYS A 21 -3.59 11.52 5.38
N ARG A 22 -2.60 12.01 6.11
CA ARG A 22 -1.30 12.45 5.57
C ARG A 22 -0.20 12.09 6.56
N ASP A 23 0.94 11.62 6.08
CA ASP A 23 2.18 11.53 6.87
C ASP A 23 3.01 12.82 6.72
N ARG A 24 4.25 12.85 7.24
CA ARG A 24 5.11 14.04 7.11
C ARG A 24 5.46 14.42 5.66
N ARG A 25 5.29 13.50 4.71
CA ARG A 25 5.69 13.62 3.31
C ARG A 25 4.48 13.79 2.40
N ARG A 26 3.48 12.91 2.47
CA ARG A 26 2.48 12.70 1.41
C ARG A 26 1.05 12.46 1.92
N PRO A 27 0.03 12.81 1.11
CA PRO A 27 -1.37 12.49 1.41
C PRO A 27 -1.71 11.05 1.00
N TYR A 28 -2.66 10.46 1.72
CA TYR A 28 -3.25 9.16 1.46
C TYR A 28 -4.74 9.30 1.17
N TYR A 29 -5.23 8.48 0.24
CA TYR A 29 -6.62 8.43 -0.21
C TYR A 29 -7.18 7.03 -0.07
N HIS A 30 -8.46 6.93 0.27
CA HIS A 30 -9.19 5.68 0.49
C HIS A 30 -10.29 5.50 -0.56
N CYS A 31 -10.31 4.35 -1.22
CA CYS A 31 -11.36 3.96 -2.14
C CYS A 31 -12.51 3.28 -1.38
N ALA A 32 -13.71 3.87 -1.41
CA ALA A 32 -14.88 3.26 -0.78
C ALA A 32 -15.38 1.98 -1.48
N GLN A 33 -15.03 1.79 -2.75
CA GLN A 33 -15.46 0.64 -3.55
C GLN A 33 -14.68 -0.64 -3.23
N CYS A 34 -13.35 -0.56 -3.13
CA CYS A 34 -12.49 -1.73 -2.92
C CYS A 34 -11.72 -1.72 -1.59
N GLY A 35 -11.82 -0.65 -0.80
CA GLY A 35 -11.10 -0.49 0.47
C GLY A 35 -9.62 -0.14 0.34
N MET A 36 -9.08 0.02 -0.88
CA MET A 36 -7.68 0.35 -1.08
C MET A 36 -7.34 1.74 -0.50
N VAL A 37 -6.28 1.80 0.30
CA VAL A 37 -5.62 3.05 0.69
C VAL A 37 -4.38 3.23 -0.18
N HIS A 38 -4.24 4.38 -0.84
CA HIS A 38 -3.14 4.64 -1.76
C HIS A 38 -2.66 6.10 -1.71
N VAL A 39 -1.50 6.37 -2.32
CA VAL A 39 -0.96 7.72 -2.51
C VAL A 39 -1.05 8.10 -4.01
N PRO A 40 -1.22 9.40 -4.35
CA PRO A 40 -1.23 9.84 -5.75
C PRO A 40 0.11 9.59 -6.45
N ALA A 41 0.08 9.42 -7.78
CA ALA A 41 1.25 9.08 -8.60
C ALA A 41 2.43 10.06 -8.46
N ALA A 42 2.16 11.35 -8.25
CA ALA A 42 3.19 12.36 -8.01
C ALA A 42 4.07 12.09 -6.77
N TRP A 43 3.64 11.18 -5.88
CA TRP A 43 4.35 10.77 -4.67
C TRP A 43 4.99 9.38 -4.78
N HIS A 44 4.93 8.76 -5.95
CA HIS A 44 5.62 7.50 -6.23
C HIS A 44 7.12 7.75 -6.38
N LEU A 45 7.92 6.75 -6.01
CA LEU A 45 9.36 6.82 -6.20
C LEU A 45 9.69 6.56 -7.68
N SER A 46 10.83 7.05 -8.15
CA SER A 46 11.37 6.57 -9.42
C SER A 46 11.76 5.10 -9.28
N ALA A 47 11.78 4.35 -10.38
CA ALA A 47 12.15 2.94 -10.36
C ALA A 47 13.52 2.66 -9.69
N ASN A 48 14.49 3.57 -9.83
CA ASN A 48 15.78 3.46 -9.15
C ASN A 48 15.66 3.63 -7.63
N ASN A 49 14.83 4.58 -7.17
CA ASN A 49 14.60 4.80 -5.75
C ASN A 49 13.74 3.68 -5.14
N GLU A 50 12.78 3.12 -5.89
CA GLU A 50 12.02 1.93 -5.46
C GLU A 50 12.95 0.75 -5.20
N ARG A 51 13.87 0.47 -6.14
CA ARG A 51 14.88 -0.58 -5.98
C ARG A 51 15.81 -0.31 -4.81
N ALA A 52 16.36 0.90 -4.70
CA ALA A 52 17.24 1.24 -3.59
C ALA A 52 16.56 1.06 -2.22
N GLN A 53 15.25 1.36 -2.11
CA GLN A 53 14.47 1.10 -0.91
C GLN A 53 14.19 -0.40 -0.71
N TYR A 54 13.97 -1.14 -1.79
CA TYR A 54 13.73 -2.58 -1.75
C TYR A 54 14.97 -3.34 -1.26
N ASP A 55 16.16 -2.95 -1.73
CA ASP A 55 17.44 -3.57 -1.38
C ASP A 55 17.79 -3.45 0.12
N LEU A 56 17.07 -2.61 0.88
CA LEU A 56 17.19 -2.49 2.33
C LEU A 56 16.40 -3.57 3.10
N HIS A 57 15.57 -4.38 2.43
CA HIS A 57 14.79 -5.42 3.11
C HIS A 57 15.68 -6.59 3.51
N ASP A 58 15.56 -7.00 4.78
CA ASP A 58 16.08 -8.28 5.25
C ASP A 58 14.92 -9.28 5.38
N ASN A 59 14.85 -10.24 4.46
CA ASN A 59 13.78 -11.24 4.37
C ASN A 59 14.28 -12.63 4.83
N GLN A 60 15.00 -12.72 5.96
CA GLN A 60 15.40 -14.01 6.53
C GLN A 60 14.17 -14.88 6.82
N VAL A 61 14.03 -15.98 6.07
CA VAL A 61 12.84 -16.85 6.12
C VAL A 61 12.66 -17.57 7.46
N ASP A 62 13.77 -17.76 8.17
CA ASP A 62 13.81 -18.45 9.45
C ASP A 62 13.71 -17.49 10.65
N ASP A 63 13.68 -16.16 10.43
CA ASP A 63 13.48 -15.20 11.50
C ASP A 63 12.09 -15.37 12.14
N PRO A 64 12.00 -15.71 13.44
CA PRO A 64 10.73 -15.86 14.13
C PRO A 64 9.86 -14.60 14.10
N ALA A 65 10.45 -13.41 14.16
CA ALA A 65 9.70 -12.14 14.14
C ALA A 65 9.11 -11.90 12.75
N TYR A 66 9.88 -12.13 11.70
CA TYR A 66 9.41 -12.08 10.31
C TYR A 66 8.25 -13.06 10.07
N ARG A 67 8.40 -14.32 10.50
CA ARG A 67 7.34 -15.34 10.40
C ARG A 67 6.09 -14.97 11.19
N GLN A 68 6.25 -14.38 12.38
CA GLN A 68 5.12 -13.91 13.19
C GLN A 68 4.36 -12.78 12.49
N PHE A 69 5.07 -11.83 11.86
CA PHE A 69 4.44 -10.76 11.08
C PHE A 69 3.61 -11.32 9.92
N LEU A 70 4.20 -12.20 9.09
CA LEU A 70 3.50 -12.81 7.95
C LEU A 70 2.32 -13.70 8.36
N SER A 71 2.38 -14.30 9.55
CA SER A 71 1.31 -15.16 10.09
C SER A 71 -0.02 -14.43 10.26
N ARG A 72 -0.03 -13.10 10.35
CA ARG A 72 -1.27 -12.28 10.41
C ARG A 72 -2.17 -12.49 9.19
N LEU A 73 -1.58 -12.74 8.02
CA LEU A 73 -2.29 -13.09 6.80
C LEU A 73 -2.30 -14.60 6.59
N ALA A 74 -1.15 -15.27 6.75
CA ALA A 74 -1.00 -16.67 6.36
C ALA A 74 -1.90 -17.61 7.16
N LYS A 75 -2.02 -17.44 8.48
CA LYS A 75 -2.86 -18.31 9.33
C LYS A 75 -4.33 -18.33 8.91
N PRO A 76 -5.06 -17.20 8.85
CA PRO A 76 -6.46 -17.21 8.44
C PRO A 76 -6.68 -17.61 6.98
N LEU A 77 -5.65 -17.46 6.13
CA LEU A 77 -5.72 -17.93 4.75
C LEU A 77 -5.62 -19.46 4.68
N LEU A 78 -4.66 -20.06 5.39
CA LEU A 78 -4.46 -21.51 5.41
C LEU A 78 -5.69 -22.26 5.94
N GLU A 79 -6.44 -21.67 6.88
CA GLU A 79 -7.71 -22.23 7.36
C GLU A 79 -8.80 -22.35 6.28
N ARG A 80 -8.67 -21.60 5.17
CA ARG A 80 -9.64 -21.56 4.07
C ARG A 80 -9.18 -22.32 2.83
N LEU A 81 -7.90 -22.66 2.76
CA LEU A 81 -7.35 -23.38 1.61
C LEU A 81 -7.62 -24.87 1.76
N PRO A 82 -7.96 -25.57 0.67
CA PRO A 82 -8.03 -27.02 0.68
C PRO A 82 -6.65 -27.63 1.00
N SER A 83 -6.67 -28.81 1.59
CA SER A 83 -5.48 -29.62 1.88
C SER A 83 -4.83 -30.17 0.61
#